data_AF-A0A0U1M316-F1
#
_entry.id   AF-A0A0U1M316-F1
#
_cell.length_a   1.000
_cell.length_b   1.000
_cell.length_c   1.000
_cell.angle_alpha   90.00
_cell.angle_beta   90.00
_cell.angle_gamma   90.00
#
_symmetry.space_group_name_H-M   'P 1'
#
loop_
_entity.id
_entity.type
_entity.pdbx_description
1 polymer ?
#
loop_
_entity_poly.entity_id
_entity_poly.type
_entity_poly.pdbx_seq_one_letter_code
_entity_poly.pdbx_strand_id
1 'polypeptide(L)'
;MKFQYTAAAGIFALGAAADTIASGEGFGTYYYDIKQVDACGTSFKYQNQGGVMCSSQTLLSLDEMNTNYVVAMNNSQLGSDPSKYCGKKVVVTVNGKKSDMPLFIGDGCQRCATGSSESATWNAQGAPGLDFSYSVLNELTGDSACDSGHAAISWEILDESIYDFASGGSSDSSESSSAPTTLVTSAAPAATGESSSCENNTWQCNGNNIEQCVDSAWMTRVSCAAGSTCQGDSNPYCA
;
A
#
# COMPACT_ATOMS: atom_id res chain seq x y z
N MET A 1 -22.67 12.40 -62.85
CA MET A 1 -22.48 11.38 -61.79
C MET A 1 -22.62 12.10 -60.46
N LYS A 2 -23.58 11.71 -59.61
CA LYS A 2 -23.81 12.32 -58.29
C LYS A 2 -23.01 11.54 -57.25
N PHE A 3 -22.00 12.16 -56.64
CA PHE A 3 -21.36 11.61 -55.46
C PHE A 3 -22.10 12.11 -54.22
N GLN A 4 -22.81 11.21 -53.56
CA GLN A 4 -23.37 11.44 -52.23
C GLN A 4 -22.32 11.00 -51.21
N TYR A 5 -21.79 11.95 -50.45
CA TYR A 5 -20.95 11.68 -49.29
C TYR A 5 -21.84 11.53 -48.07
N THR A 6 -21.97 10.30 -47.57
CA THR A 6 -22.52 10.02 -46.25
C THR A 6 -21.49 10.39 -45.19
N ALA A 7 -21.72 11.48 -44.47
CA ALA A 7 -20.96 11.81 -43.27
C ALA A 7 -21.47 10.94 -42.11
N ALA A 8 -20.64 9.99 -41.66
CA ALA A 8 -20.87 9.28 -40.41
C ALA A 8 -20.44 10.18 -39.25
N ALA A 9 -21.40 10.71 -38.50
CA ALA A 9 -21.14 11.37 -37.23
C ALA A 9 -20.79 10.30 -36.19
N GLY A 10 -19.50 10.13 -35.91
CA GLY A 10 -19.01 9.31 -34.82
C GLY A 10 -19.34 9.98 -33.48
N ILE A 11 -20.17 9.34 -32.67
CA ILE A 11 -20.40 9.72 -31.28
C ILE A 11 -19.11 9.42 -30.51
N PHE A 12 -18.34 10.45 -30.19
CA PHE A 12 -17.30 10.37 -29.16
C PHE A 12 -18.00 10.26 -27.81
N ALA A 13 -18.03 9.06 -27.24
CA ALA A 13 -18.32 8.90 -25.83
C ALA A 13 -17.15 9.51 -25.04
N LEU A 14 -17.34 10.73 -24.52
CA LEU A 14 -16.48 11.30 -23.49
C LEU A 14 -16.71 10.45 -22.22
N GLY A 15 -15.83 9.47 -21.98
CA GLY A 15 -15.75 8.83 -20.67
C GLY A 15 -15.39 9.90 -19.64
N ALA A 16 -16.20 10.07 -18.61
CA ALA A 16 -15.84 10.93 -17.49
C ALA A 16 -14.59 10.36 -16.83
N ALA A 17 -13.49 11.13 -16.84
CA ALA A 17 -12.31 10.78 -16.05
C ALA A 17 -12.68 10.88 -14.56
N ALA A 18 -12.26 9.90 -13.76
CA ALA A 18 -12.45 9.95 -12.31
C ALA A 18 -11.73 11.18 -11.74
N ASP A 19 -12.34 11.81 -10.74
CA ASP A 19 -11.79 13.00 -10.08
C ASP A 19 -10.50 12.64 -9.33
N THR A 20 -9.54 13.57 -9.28
CA THR A 20 -8.33 13.41 -8.48
C THR A 20 -8.60 13.83 -7.03
N ILE A 21 -8.36 12.95 -6.07
CA ILE A 21 -8.59 13.20 -4.64
C ILE A 21 -7.33 13.59 -3.86
N ALA A 22 -6.16 13.30 -4.44
CA ALA A 22 -4.85 13.73 -3.99
C ALA A 22 -3.84 13.59 -5.14
N SER A 23 -2.82 14.43 -5.16
CA SER A 23 -1.73 14.37 -6.12
C SER A 23 -0.46 14.91 -5.49
N GLY A 24 0.70 14.57 -6.05
CA GLY A 24 1.97 15.09 -5.58
C GLY A 24 3.13 14.74 -6.50
N GLU A 25 4.30 15.27 -6.14
CA GLU A 25 5.59 14.94 -6.73
C GLU A 25 6.53 14.48 -5.62
N GLY A 26 7.55 13.71 -5.99
CA GLY A 26 8.53 13.20 -5.04
C GLY A 26 9.28 11.99 -5.54
N PHE A 27 9.51 11.01 -4.67
CA PHE A 27 10.29 9.82 -4.97
C PHE A 27 9.49 8.54 -4.79
N GLY A 28 9.56 7.67 -5.80
CA GLY A 28 9.09 6.30 -5.75
C GLY A 28 10.19 5.38 -5.25
N THR A 29 9.90 4.50 -4.30
CA THR A 29 10.80 3.41 -3.88
C THR A 29 10.12 2.04 -3.97
N TYR A 30 10.79 0.97 -3.55
CA TYR A 30 10.16 -0.33 -3.36
C TYR A 30 10.41 -0.90 -1.97
N TYR A 31 9.47 -1.73 -1.49
CA TYR A 31 9.58 -2.38 -0.18
C TYR A 31 9.20 -3.87 -0.17
N TYR A 32 8.57 -4.38 -1.22
CA TYR A 32 8.10 -5.77 -1.29
C TYR A 32 8.12 -6.31 -2.72
N ASP A 33 7.99 -7.63 -2.90
CA ASP A 33 7.61 -8.24 -4.17
C ASP A 33 7.31 -9.72 -3.95
N ILE A 34 6.09 -10.16 -4.29
CA ILE A 34 5.67 -11.54 -4.05
C ILE A 34 6.08 -12.52 -5.16
N LYS A 35 6.51 -12.01 -6.32
CA LYS A 35 6.94 -12.83 -7.46
C LYS A 35 8.46 -12.89 -7.56
N GLN A 36 9.12 -11.75 -7.40
CA GLN A 36 10.57 -11.58 -7.38
C GLN A 36 11.04 -11.34 -5.95
N VAL A 37 10.88 -12.35 -5.10
CA VAL A 37 11.14 -12.27 -3.66
C VAL A 37 12.58 -11.87 -3.34
N ASP A 38 13.54 -12.21 -4.20
CA ASP A 38 14.94 -11.80 -4.06
C ASP A 38 15.34 -10.86 -5.22
N ALA A 39 15.61 -9.59 -4.93
CA ALA A 39 16.01 -8.58 -5.92
C ALA A 39 16.93 -7.52 -5.32
N CYS A 40 17.79 -6.93 -6.16
CA CYS A 40 18.75 -5.89 -5.77
C CYS A 40 19.57 -6.21 -4.50
N GLY A 41 19.92 -7.49 -4.28
CA GLY A 41 20.66 -7.94 -3.10
C GLY A 41 19.85 -7.97 -1.79
N THR A 42 18.53 -7.82 -1.85
CA THR A 42 17.59 -7.87 -0.72
C THR A 42 16.59 -9.01 -0.93
N SER A 43 16.13 -9.61 0.18
CA SER A 43 15.01 -10.54 0.17
C SER A 43 13.77 -9.88 0.78
N PHE A 44 12.63 -9.94 0.09
CA PHE A 44 11.34 -9.41 0.50
C PHE A 44 10.48 -10.43 1.27
N LYS A 45 11.00 -11.64 1.50
CA LYS A 45 10.26 -12.76 2.10
C LYS A 45 9.50 -12.37 3.38
N TYR A 46 10.10 -11.52 4.21
CA TYR A 46 9.49 -11.10 5.48
C TYR A 46 8.55 -9.91 5.31
N GLN A 47 8.90 -8.98 4.42
CA GLN A 47 8.08 -7.84 4.07
C GLN A 47 6.75 -8.31 3.49
N ASN A 48 6.77 -9.34 2.65
CA ASN A 48 5.57 -9.91 2.03
C ASN A 48 4.58 -10.52 3.06
N GLN A 49 5.05 -10.91 4.24
CA GLN A 49 4.21 -11.43 5.33
C GLN A 49 3.59 -10.30 6.18
N GLY A 50 4.01 -9.06 5.97
CA GLY A 50 3.47 -7.90 6.68
C GLY A 50 2.05 -7.59 6.23
N GLY A 51 1.17 -7.32 7.19
CA GLY A 51 -0.17 -6.82 6.94
C GLY A 51 -0.16 -5.39 6.40
N VAL A 52 -1.14 -5.05 5.57
CA VAL A 52 -1.27 -3.71 4.99
C VAL A 52 -2.24 -2.83 5.79
N MET A 53 -1.96 -1.52 5.87
CA MET A 53 -2.77 -0.58 6.67
C MET A 53 -4.26 -0.57 6.29
N CYS A 54 -4.59 -0.70 4.99
CA CYS A 54 -5.98 -0.71 4.53
C CYS A 54 -6.75 -1.97 4.92
N SER A 55 -6.09 -2.96 5.49
CA SER A 55 -6.66 -4.21 5.98
C SER A 55 -6.54 -4.37 7.49
N SER A 56 -6.42 -3.28 8.25
CA SER A 56 -6.09 -3.31 9.70
C SER A 56 -6.99 -4.18 10.59
N GLN A 57 -8.21 -4.52 10.15
CA GLN A 57 -9.12 -5.41 10.89
C GLN A 57 -8.87 -6.90 10.62
N THR A 58 -8.47 -7.26 9.41
CA THR A 58 -8.26 -8.64 8.95
C THR A 58 -6.79 -9.01 8.80
N LEU A 59 -5.91 -8.00 8.80
CA LEU A 59 -4.46 -8.09 8.67
C LEU A 59 -3.98 -8.87 7.45
N LEU A 60 -4.65 -8.68 6.30
CA LEU A 60 -4.22 -9.29 5.04
C LEU A 60 -2.77 -8.91 4.74
N SER A 61 -1.93 -9.92 4.61
CA SER A 61 -0.55 -9.78 4.19
C SER A 61 -0.43 -9.58 2.69
N LEU A 62 0.71 -9.03 2.24
CA LEU A 62 1.00 -8.87 0.81
C LEU A 62 1.03 -10.22 0.07
N ASP A 63 1.53 -11.28 0.71
CA ASP A 63 1.48 -12.65 0.18
C ASP A 63 0.03 -13.14 -0.01
N GLU A 64 -0.85 -12.88 0.96
CA GLU A 64 -2.27 -13.29 0.88
C GLU A 64 -3.06 -12.47 -0.15
N MET A 65 -2.76 -11.18 -0.29
CA MET A 65 -3.34 -10.33 -1.33
C MET A 65 -2.92 -10.77 -2.74
N ASN A 66 -1.83 -11.52 -2.85
CA ASN A 66 -1.34 -12.13 -4.09
C ASN A 66 -1.23 -11.14 -5.27
N THR A 67 -0.78 -9.92 -5.00
CA THR A 67 -0.60 -8.86 -6.01
C THR A 67 0.60 -7.97 -5.75
N ASN A 68 1.27 -7.54 -6.83
CA ASN A 68 2.41 -6.62 -6.80
C ASN A 68 1.99 -5.15 -7.03
N TYR A 69 0.68 -4.85 -7.06
CA TYR A 69 0.16 -3.52 -7.39
C TYR A 69 -0.27 -2.69 -6.18
N VAL A 70 0.08 -3.12 -4.97
CA VAL A 70 -0.14 -2.34 -3.75
C VAL A 70 0.83 -1.17 -3.73
N VAL A 71 0.29 0.01 -3.48
CA VAL A 71 1.04 1.24 -3.28
C VAL A 71 0.93 1.65 -1.82
N ALA A 72 2.07 1.93 -1.21
CA ALA A 72 2.12 2.58 0.09
C ALA A 72 2.23 4.10 -0.08
N MET A 73 1.34 4.86 0.57
CA MET A 73 1.38 6.34 0.56
C MET A 73 1.78 6.90 1.92
N ASN A 74 1.83 8.23 2.06
CA ASN A 74 2.06 8.90 3.35
C ASN A 74 1.23 8.27 4.49
N ASN A 75 1.93 7.66 5.45
CA ASN A 75 1.34 6.91 6.55
C ASN A 75 0.32 7.72 7.38
N SER A 76 0.66 8.97 7.70
CA SER A 76 -0.21 9.84 8.50
C SER A 76 -1.46 10.26 7.74
N GLN A 77 -1.36 10.51 6.44
CA GLN A 77 -2.52 10.83 5.60
C GLN A 77 -3.45 9.62 5.48
N LEU A 78 -2.91 8.44 5.19
CA LEU A 78 -3.70 7.21 5.09
C LEU A 78 -4.39 6.89 6.42
N GLY A 79 -3.64 6.93 7.53
CA GLY A 79 -4.18 6.65 8.86
C GLY A 79 -5.25 7.65 9.32
N SER A 80 -5.24 8.89 8.80
CA SER A 80 -6.23 9.91 9.15
C SER A 80 -7.60 9.71 8.47
N ASP A 81 -7.62 9.15 7.26
CA ASP A 81 -8.85 8.86 6.52
C ASP A 81 -8.68 7.66 5.58
N PRO A 82 -8.68 6.43 6.13
CA PRO A 82 -8.54 5.23 5.31
C PRO A 82 -9.66 5.11 4.26
N SER A 83 -10.87 5.60 4.57
CA SER A 83 -12.03 5.51 3.67
C SER A 83 -11.86 6.33 2.39
N LYS A 84 -11.08 7.41 2.47
CA LYS A 84 -10.77 8.25 1.32
C LYS A 84 -9.78 7.59 0.36
N TYR A 85 -8.82 6.82 0.87
CA TYR A 85 -7.67 6.37 0.06
C TYR A 85 -7.63 4.88 -0.21
N CYS A 86 -8.05 4.02 0.72
CA CYS A 86 -7.90 2.58 0.57
C CYS A 86 -8.62 2.03 -0.67
N GLY A 87 -7.87 1.28 -1.48
CA GLY A 87 -8.35 0.66 -2.70
C GLY A 87 -8.50 1.62 -3.88
N LYS A 88 -8.21 2.91 -3.68
CA LYS A 88 -8.26 3.92 -4.74
C LYS A 88 -7.10 3.75 -5.70
N LYS A 89 -7.41 3.93 -6.97
CA LYS A 89 -6.48 3.84 -8.08
C LYS A 89 -5.41 4.93 -8.00
N VAL A 90 -4.19 4.54 -8.34
CA VAL A 90 -3.02 5.41 -8.42
C VAL A 90 -2.55 5.43 -9.86
N VAL A 91 -2.26 6.63 -10.36
CA VAL A 91 -1.56 6.82 -11.63
C VAL A 91 -0.23 7.47 -11.31
N VAL A 92 0.86 6.85 -11.74
CA VAL A 92 2.23 7.32 -11.51
C VAL A 92 2.82 7.76 -12.84
N THR A 93 3.54 8.88 -12.84
CA THR A 93 4.24 9.39 -14.01
C THR A 93 5.74 9.41 -13.74
N VAL A 94 6.50 8.78 -14.62
CA VAL A 94 7.97 8.81 -14.61
C VAL A 94 8.45 9.29 -15.98
N ASN A 95 9.34 10.28 -16.01
CA ASN A 95 9.85 10.87 -17.25
C ASN A 95 8.72 11.30 -18.24
N GLY A 96 7.60 11.79 -17.70
CA GLY A 96 6.44 12.22 -18.49
C GLY A 96 5.54 11.09 -19.02
N LYS A 97 5.85 9.82 -18.74
CA LYS A 97 5.02 8.66 -19.11
C LYS A 97 4.16 8.23 -17.91
N LYS A 98 2.83 8.25 -18.08
CA LYS A 98 1.87 7.69 -17.12
C LYS A 98 1.91 6.16 -17.12
N SER A 99 1.75 5.56 -15.95
CA SER A 99 1.57 4.12 -15.75
C SER A 99 0.19 3.67 -16.25
N ASP A 100 0.13 2.46 -16.79
CA ASP A 100 -1.10 1.75 -17.15
C ASP A 100 -1.41 0.56 -16.22
N MET A 101 -0.52 0.27 -15.27
CA MET A 101 -0.69 -0.74 -14.23
C MET A 101 -1.89 -0.42 -13.30
N PRO A 102 -2.61 -1.43 -12.78
CA PRO A 102 -3.76 -1.25 -11.89
C PRO A 102 -3.30 -0.99 -10.44
N LEU A 103 -2.49 0.04 -10.24
CA LEU A 103 -1.94 0.42 -8.95
C LEU A 103 -3.04 0.95 -8.03
N PHE A 104 -3.04 0.54 -6.75
CA PHE A 104 -4.00 1.02 -5.76
C PHE A 104 -3.35 1.24 -4.40
N ILE A 105 -3.89 2.17 -3.63
CA ILE A 105 -3.46 2.40 -2.25
C ILE A 105 -3.88 1.22 -1.38
N GLY A 106 -2.92 0.59 -0.71
CA GLY A 106 -3.20 -0.43 0.29
C GLY A 106 -2.45 -0.27 1.59
N ASP A 107 -1.37 0.51 1.62
CA ASP A 107 -0.48 0.53 2.78
C ASP A 107 0.05 1.93 3.13
N GLY A 108 0.60 2.04 4.34
CA GLY A 108 1.19 3.25 4.89
C GLY A 108 2.73 3.22 4.86
N CYS A 109 3.33 4.24 4.27
CA CYS A 109 4.77 4.44 4.20
C CYS A 109 5.19 5.60 5.12
N GLN A 110 5.91 5.25 6.20
CA GLN A 110 6.35 6.23 7.20
C GLN A 110 7.35 7.24 6.61
N ARG A 111 8.29 6.77 5.77
CA ARG A 111 9.28 7.64 5.12
C ARG A 111 8.64 8.59 4.10
N CYS A 112 7.52 8.19 3.51
CA CYS A 112 6.74 9.01 2.60
C CYS A 112 6.00 10.16 3.29
N ALA A 113 5.97 10.15 4.64
CA ALA A 113 5.43 11.21 5.46
C ALA A 113 6.47 12.24 5.93
N THR A 114 7.75 12.06 5.59
CA THR A 114 8.84 12.92 6.04
C THR A 114 9.59 13.54 4.87
N GLY A 115 10.17 14.72 5.09
CA GLY A 115 10.82 15.52 4.05
C GLY A 115 9.92 16.63 3.48
N SER A 116 10.47 17.43 2.57
CA SER A 116 9.75 18.52 1.91
C SER A 116 9.14 18.05 0.59
N SER A 117 7.84 18.30 0.38
CA SER A 117 7.15 18.04 -0.90
C SER A 117 7.78 18.76 -2.09
N GLU A 118 8.50 19.86 -1.83
CA GLU A 118 9.17 20.66 -2.86
C GLU A 118 10.62 20.22 -3.12
N SER A 119 11.11 19.19 -2.41
CA SER A 119 12.48 18.73 -2.58
C SER A 119 12.63 17.92 -3.86
N ALA A 120 13.31 18.49 -4.85
CA ALA A 120 13.74 17.75 -6.04
C ALA A 120 15.00 16.88 -5.78
N THR A 121 15.52 16.87 -4.55
CA THR A 121 16.73 16.11 -4.18
C THR A 121 16.35 14.93 -3.29
N TRP A 122 16.87 13.75 -3.64
CA TRP A 122 16.68 12.53 -2.86
C TRP A 122 17.27 12.67 -1.45
N ASN A 123 16.53 12.20 -0.45
CA ASN A 123 16.96 12.13 0.94
C ASN A 123 16.52 10.79 1.53
N ALA A 124 17.48 9.98 1.99
CA ALA A 124 17.20 8.64 2.49
C ALA A 124 16.37 8.63 3.79
N GLN A 125 16.38 9.72 4.56
CA GLN A 125 15.64 9.91 5.81
C GLN A 125 14.24 10.50 5.61
N GLY A 126 13.93 11.02 4.42
CA GLY A 126 12.62 11.56 4.09
C GLY A 126 12.41 11.68 2.60
N ALA A 127 11.49 10.90 2.09
CA ALA A 127 11.21 10.75 0.68
C ALA A 127 9.71 10.89 0.46
N PRO A 128 9.17 12.12 0.45
CA PRO A 128 7.78 12.35 0.07
C PRO A 128 7.54 11.67 -1.28
N GLY A 129 6.45 10.92 -1.41
CA GLY A 129 6.21 10.07 -2.57
C GLY A 129 5.46 8.80 -2.21
N LEU A 130 5.83 7.70 -2.87
CA LEU A 130 5.12 6.42 -2.83
C LEU A 130 6.12 5.26 -2.69
N ASP A 131 5.71 4.17 -2.05
CA ASP A 131 6.47 2.92 -2.00
C ASP A 131 5.71 1.82 -2.77
N PHE A 132 6.42 1.08 -3.61
CA PHE A 132 5.85 0.11 -4.54
C PHE A 132 6.34 -1.31 -4.28
N SER A 133 5.88 -2.26 -5.09
CA SER A 133 6.66 -3.49 -5.30
C SER A 133 7.91 -3.21 -6.12
N TYR A 134 8.93 -4.08 -6.00
CA TYR A 134 10.12 -4.01 -6.84
C TYR A 134 9.75 -4.06 -8.33
N SER A 135 8.91 -5.01 -8.74
CA SER A 135 8.50 -5.16 -10.15
C SER A 135 7.83 -3.89 -10.68
N VAL A 136 6.99 -3.22 -9.89
CA VAL A 136 6.35 -1.95 -10.29
C VAL A 136 7.39 -0.84 -10.46
N LEU A 137 8.29 -0.62 -9.49
CA LEU A 137 9.32 0.41 -9.68
C LEU A 137 10.23 0.09 -10.87
N ASN A 138 10.58 -1.19 -11.05
CA ASN A 138 11.41 -1.64 -12.15
C ASN A 138 10.75 -1.39 -13.51
N GLU A 139 9.44 -1.64 -13.63
CA GLU A 139 8.67 -1.33 -14.84
C GLU A 139 8.57 0.18 -15.10
N LEU A 140 8.27 0.98 -14.06
CA LEU A 140 8.19 2.44 -14.16
C LEU A 140 9.51 3.07 -14.62
N THR A 141 10.63 2.48 -14.23
CA THR A 141 11.98 3.00 -14.48
C THR A 141 12.67 2.37 -15.69
N GLY A 142 12.00 1.44 -16.39
CA GLY A 142 12.58 0.77 -17.55
C GLY A 142 13.78 -0.12 -17.20
N ASP A 143 13.59 -1.01 -16.21
CA ASP A 143 14.56 -2.00 -15.74
C ASP A 143 15.77 -1.44 -14.97
N SER A 144 15.62 -0.28 -14.33
CA SER A 144 16.70 0.41 -13.58
C SER A 144 16.43 0.59 -12.09
N ALA A 145 15.45 -0.14 -11.52
CA ALA A 145 15.10 0.03 -10.09
C ALA A 145 16.29 -0.22 -9.16
N CYS A 146 17.15 -1.19 -9.47
CA CYS A 146 18.31 -1.50 -8.63
C CYS A 146 19.45 -0.47 -8.72
N ASP A 147 19.46 0.43 -9.70
CA ASP A 147 20.58 1.37 -9.88
C ASP A 147 20.66 2.37 -8.72
N SER A 148 19.51 2.81 -8.23
CA SER A 148 19.40 3.81 -7.16
C SER A 148 18.41 3.41 -6.05
N GLY A 149 17.57 2.40 -6.27
CA GLY A 149 16.51 2.03 -5.32
C GLY A 149 15.37 3.05 -5.24
N HIS A 150 15.37 4.06 -6.10
CA HIS A 150 14.38 5.13 -6.14
C HIS A 150 14.31 5.79 -7.53
N ALA A 151 13.21 6.47 -7.81
CA ALA A 151 13.04 7.32 -8.98
C ALA A 151 12.22 8.57 -8.64
N ALA A 152 12.47 9.68 -9.35
CA ALA A 152 11.59 10.84 -9.28
C ALA A 152 10.25 10.50 -9.96
N ILE A 153 9.15 10.80 -9.29
CA ILE A 153 7.79 10.51 -9.75
C ILE A 153 6.88 11.73 -9.56
N SER A 154 5.84 11.82 -10.38
CA SER A 154 4.61 12.50 -9.99
C SER A 154 3.46 11.50 -9.95
N TRP A 155 2.42 11.77 -9.18
CA TRP A 155 1.33 10.83 -8.97
C TRP A 155 -0.01 11.51 -8.73
N GLU A 156 -1.07 10.79 -9.07
CA GLU A 156 -2.46 11.14 -8.87
C GLU A 156 -3.16 9.94 -8.22
N ILE A 157 -3.92 10.18 -7.15
CA ILE A 157 -4.88 9.22 -6.60
C ILE A 157 -6.25 9.64 -7.09
N LEU A 158 -6.92 8.73 -7.80
CA LEU A 158 -8.23 8.97 -8.40
C LEU A 158 -9.34 8.47 -7.48
N ASP A 159 -10.51 9.10 -7.51
CA ASP A 159 -11.73 8.62 -6.84
C ASP A 159 -12.35 7.43 -7.60
N GLU A 160 -11.53 6.43 -7.88
CA GLU A 160 -11.89 5.19 -8.57
C GLU A 160 -11.38 4.04 -7.68
N SER A 161 -12.30 3.32 -7.03
CA SER A 161 -11.95 2.14 -6.25
C SER A 161 -11.77 0.94 -7.17
N ILE A 162 -10.58 0.33 -7.16
CA ILE A 162 -10.24 -0.84 -7.99
C ILE A 162 -9.87 -2.08 -7.17
N TYR A 163 -9.82 -1.94 -5.85
CA TYR A 163 -9.58 -3.03 -4.91
C TYR A 163 -10.47 -2.90 -3.68
N ASP A 164 -11.03 -4.02 -3.22
CA ASP A 164 -11.87 -4.08 -2.03
C ASP A 164 -11.22 -4.96 -0.95
N PHE A 165 -10.81 -4.33 0.15
CA PHE A 165 -10.19 -5.00 1.29
C PHE A 165 -11.18 -5.83 2.13
N ALA A 166 -12.49 -5.61 2.00
CA ALA A 166 -13.49 -6.41 2.70
C ALA A 166 -13.71 -7.79 2.07
N SER A 167 -13.53 -7.90 0.75
CA SER A 167 -13.68 -9.16 0.00
C SER A 167 -12.34 -9.81 -0.39
N GLY A 168 -11.21 -9.15 -0.12
CA GLY A 168 -9.88 -9.66 -0.43
C GLY A 168 -9.59 -9.73 -1.94
N GLY A 169 -10.30 -8.95 -2.75
CA GLY A 169 -10.25 -9.04 -4.21
C GLY A 169 -10.27 -7.69 -4.92
N SER A 170 -9.63 -7.65 -6.11
CA SER A 170 -9.86 -6.58 -7.09
C SER A 170 -11.32 -6.60 -7.51
N SER A 171 -11.91 -5.40 -7.65
CA SER A 171 -13.31 -5.24 -8.07
C SER A 171 -13.46 -5.53 -9.58
N ASP A 172 -13.27 -6.78 -9.96
CA ASP A 172 -13.83 -7.32 -11.21
C ASP A 172 -15.20 -7.91 -10.88
N SER A 173 -16.22 -7.35 -11.50
CA SER A 173 -17.62 -7.71 -11.32
C SER A 173 -17.86 -9.18 -11.75
N SER A 174 -17.97 -10.13 -10.82
CA SER A 174 -18.64 -11.44 -11.02
C SER A 174 -18.91 -12.21 -9.70
N GLU A 175 -20.21 -12.36 -9.40
CA GLU A 175 -20.93 -13.39 -8.62
C GLU A 175 -20.28 -14.21 -7.47
N SER A 176 -20.71 -13.87 -6.24
CA SER A 176 -21.26 -14.70 -5.14
C SER A 176 -20.90 -16.21 -5.03
N SER A 177 -20.32 -16.62 -3.88
CA SER A 177 -20.71 -17.84 -3.15
C SER A 177 -20.23 -17.84 -1.69
N SER A 178 -21.16 -18.01 -0.77
CA SER A 178 -20.98 -18.07 0.69
C SER A 178 -20.38 -19.40 1.18
N ALA A 179 -19.53 -19.36 2.21
CA ALA A 179 -19.47 -20.40 3.25
C ALA A 179 -18.75 -19.87 4.52
N PRO A 180 -19.29 -20.09 5.73
CA PRO A 180 -18.66 -19.67 6.98
C PRO A 180 -17.70 -20.76 7.49
N THR A 181 -16.52 -20.38 8.01
CA THR A 181 -15.66 -21.30 8.76
C THR A 181 -15.39 -20.75 10.16
N THR A 182 -15.64 -21.62 11.14
CA THR A 182 -15.65 -21.43 12.59
C THR A 182 -14.31 -21.05 13.21
N LEU A 183 -14.35 -20.09 14.14
CA LEU A 183 -13.26 -19.68 15.03
C LEU A 183 -12.97 -20.76 16.10
N VAL A 184 -11.69 -21.07 16.31
CA VAL A 184 -11.22 -21.87 17.45
C VAL A 184 -10.43 -20.96 18.39
N THR A 185 -10.99 -20.75 19.58
CA THR A 185 -10.35 -20.02 20.69
C THR A 185 -9.35 -20.93 21.40
N SER A 186 -8.16 -20.42 21.71
CA SER A 186 -7.26 -20.98 22.71
C SER A 186 -6.57 -19.84 23.45
N ALA A 187 -6.60 -19.90 24.78
CA ALA A 187 -6.20 -18.83 25.68
C ALA A 187 -4.92 -19.16 26.47
N ALA A 188 -4.19 -18.08 26.80
CA ALA A 188 -3.23 -17.87 27.90
C ALA A 188 -1.77 -18.36 27.71
N PRO A 189 -0.76 -17.80 28.44
CA PRO A 189 -0.82 -16.73 29.45
C PRO A 189 0.10 -15.51 29.20
N ALA A 190 -0.20 -14.41 29.90
CA ALA A 190 0.58 -13.19 29.97
C ALA A 190 1.96 -13.38 30.64
N ALA A 191 2.98 -12.73 30.10
CA ALA A 191 4.26 -12.53 30.79
C ALA A 191 4.78 -11.10 30.54
N THR A 192 4.70 -10.30 31.60
CA THR A 192 5.40 -9.02 31.78
C THR A 192 6.90 -9.28 31.85
N GLY A 193 7.69 -8.55 31.05
CA GLY A 193 9.14 -8.56 31.15
C GLY A 193 9.79 -7.59 30.17
N GLU A 194 10.21 -6.44 30.69
CA GLU A 194 11.07 -5.47 30.00
C GLU A 194 12.34 -6.15 29.46
N SER A 195 12.42 -6.28 28.15
CA SER A 195 13.63 -6.60 27.40
C SER A 195 13.61 -5.68 26.18
N SER A 196 14.53 -4.72 26.14
CA SER A 196 14.70 -3.76 25.04
C SER A 196 15.30 -4.39 23.77
N SER A 197 15.16 -5.70 23.62
CA SER A 197 15.41 -6.44 22.39
C SER A 197 14.25 -7.39 22.15
N CYS A 198 13.72 -7.36 20.94
CA CYS A 198 12.61 -8.20 20.49
C CYS A 198 13.06 -9.11 19.34
N GLU A 199 12.32 -10.19 19.12
CA GLU A 199 12.51 -11.04 17.94
C GLU A 199 11.90 -10.33 16.73
N ASN A 200 12.64 -10.22 15.63
CA ASN A 200 12.15 -9.56 14.42
C ASN A 200 10.81 -10.15 13.97
N ASN A 201 9.88 -9.26 13.63
CA ASN A 201 8.50 -9.55 13.25
C ASN A 201 7.58 -10.06 14.37
N THR A 202 8.02 -10.10 15.63
CA THR A 202 7.06 -10.18 16.74
C THR A 202 6.20 -8.92 16.73
N TRP A 203 4.91 -9.10 16.96
CA TRP A 203 3.98 -8.00 17.18
C TRP A 203 3.60 -7.94 18.64
N GLN A 204 3.33 -6.73 19.13
CA GLN A 204 2.84 -6.53 20.48
C GLN A 204 1.90 -5.33 20.57
N CYS A 205 1.11 -5.32 21.64
CA CYS A 205 0.49 -4.12 22.14
C CYS A 205 1.40 -3.42 23.15
N ASN A 206 1.68 -2.15 22.91
CA ASN A 206 2.34 -1.25 23.86
C ASN A 206 1.40 -0.08 24.17
N GLY A 207 0.60 -0.24 25.23
CA GLY A 207 -0.47 0.69 25.55
C GLY A 207 -1.53 0.73 24.45
N ASN A 208 -1.69 1.88 23.79
CA ASN A 208 -2.62 2.06 22.67
C ASN A 208 -1.95 1.91 21.29
N ASN A 209 -0.69 1.48 21.26
CA ASN A 209 0.07 1.32 20.03
C ASN A 209 0.23 -0.16 19.69
N ILE A 210 0.01 -0.47 18.41
CA ILE A 210 0.44 -1.72 17.79
C ILE A 210 1.87 -1.51 17.33
N GLU A 211 2.79 -2.31 17.89
CA GLU A 211 4.20 -2.27 17.56
C GLU A 211 4.63 -3.57 16.88
N GLN A 212 5.55 -3.45 15.92
CA GLN A 212 6.23 -4.57 15.31
C GLN A 212 7.72 -4.46 15.61
N CYS A 213 8.36 -5.58 15.94
CA CYS A 213 9.79 -5.62 16.07
C CYS A 213 10.48 -5.59 14.69
N VAL A 214 11.34 -4.61 14.47
CA VAL A 214 12.13 -4.44 13.25
C VAL A 214 13.57 -4.17 13.67
N ASP A 215 14.51 -4.95 13.15
CA ASP A 215 15.94 -4.87 13.50
C ASP A 215 16.21 -4.85 15.01
N SER A 216 15.51 -5.74 15.74
CA SER A 216 15.54 -5.89 17.19
C SER A 216 15.05 -4.67 17.97
N ALA A 217 14.36 -3.73 17.33
CA ALA A 217 13.74 -2.56 17.94
C ALA A 217 12.22 -2.55 17.71
N TRP A 218 11.46 -2.17 18.73
CA TRP A 218 10.02 -1.99 18.62
C TRP A 218 9.70 -0.72 17.84
N MET A 219 8.93 -0.87 16.76
CA MET A 219 8.50 0.21 15.90
C MET A 219 6.98 0.30 15.92
N THR A 220 6.44 1.44 16.33
CA THR A 220 5.00 1.70 16.26
C THR A 220 4.54 1.70 14.80
N ARG A 221 3.59 0.82 14.49
CA ARG A 221 2.97 0.71 13.16
C ARG A 221 1.63 1.43 13.10
N VAL A 222 0.83 1.30 14.16
CA VAL A 222 -0.52 1.88 14.27
C VAL A 222 -0.76 2.35 15.70
N SER A 223 -1.44 3.49 15.86
CA SER A 223 -2.00 3.94 17.14
C SER A 223 -3.51 3.83 17.10
N CYS A 224 -4.11 3.17 18.10
CA CYS A 224 -5.55 3.00 18.16
C CYS A 224 -6.28 4.34 18.35
N ALA A 225 -7.41 4.50 17.67
CA ALA A 225 -8.25 5.69 17.75
C ALA A 225 -8.78 5.95 19.18
N ALA A 226 -9.15 7.20 19.46
CA ALA A 226 -9.70 7.57 20.76
C ALA A 226 -10.97 6.75 21.07
N GLY A 227 -10.95 6.04 22.19
CA GLY A 227 -12.03 5.13 22.61
C GLY A 227 -11.76 3.65 22.32
N SER A 228 -10.72 3.32 21.54
CA SER A 228 -10.24 1.95 21.33
C SER A 228 -8.90 1.72 22.02
N THR A 229 -8.61 0.46 22.27
CA THR A 229 -7.40 -0.03 22.96
C THR A 229 -6.71 -1.08 22.11
N CYS A 230 -5.38 -1.15 22.20
CA CYS A 230 -4.66 -2.25 21.58
C CYS A 230 -4.96 -3.53 22.36
N GLN A 231 -5.40 -4.57 21.65
CA GLN A 231 -5.73 -5.87 22.19
C GLN A 231 -5.02 -6.95 21.38
N GLY A 232 -4.76 -8.11 21.99
CA GLY A 232 -4.08 -9.23 21.34
C GLY A 232 -2.57 -9.29 21.63
N ASP A 233 -2.03 -10.51 21.56
CA ASP A 233 -0.62 -10.79 21.85
C ASP A 233 0.19 -10.72 20.55
N SER A 234 0.47 -11.86 19.92
CA SER A 234 1.24 -11.97 18.67
C SER A 234 0.50 -11.47 17.43
N ASN A 235 -0.79 -11.14 17.56
CA ASN A 235 -1.62 -10.59 16.49
C ASN A 235 -2.47 -9.43 17.04
N PRO A 236 -1.85 -8.27 17.32
CA PRO A 236 -2.50 -7.16 17.97
C PRO A 236 -3.45 -6.41 17.01
N TYR A 237 -4.55 -5.90 17.55
CA TYR A 237 -5.59 -5.16 16.84
C TYR A 237 -6.17 -4.06 17.73
N CYS A 238 -6.84 -3.06 17.12
CA CYS A 238 -7.53 -2.02 17.87
C CYS A 238 -9.01 -2.38 18.06
N ALA A 239 -9.46 -2.39 19.32
CA ALA A 239 -10.86 -2.61 19.72
C ALA A 239 -11.28 -1.60 20.80
#